data_AF-A0A699QXJ6-F1
#
_entry.id   AF-A0A699QXJ6-F1
#
_cell.length_a   1.000
_cell.length_b   1.000
_cell.length_c   1.000
_cell.angle_alpha   90.00
_cell.angle_beta   90.00
_cell.angle_gamma   90.00
#
_symmetry.space_group_name_H-M   'P 1'
#
loop_
_entity.id
_entity.type
_entity.pdbx_description
1 polymer ?
#
loop_
_entity_poly.entity_id
_entity_poly.type
_entity_poly.pdbx_seq_one_letter_code
_entity_poly.pdbx_strand_id
1 'polypeptide(L)'
;LVRDGIEATIRDERESVRREATRARGAVGLVRWFEKMENTFEISECAEGKKVKFVTATLHGRALTWWNSQVATLGREVANGRPWDEVKQMMTDEFCPTEEVQRLEDELRHLKLRDMNITAYTERQQQQQQQPQPPKQQPPQPKQQLKAE
;
A
#
# COMPACT_ATOMS: atom_id res chain seq x y z
N LEU A 1 8.68 2.56 30.51
CA LEU A 1 7.28 2.15 30.29
C LEU A 1 6.64 2.90 29.12
N VAL A 2 6.33 4.21 29.20
CA VAL A 2 5.65 4.92 28.08
C VAL A 2 6.52 5.03 26.83
N ARG A 3 7.80 5.40 26.98
CA ARG A 3 8.76 5.50 25.86
C ARG A 3 9.00 4.16 25.18
N ASP A 4 9.20 3.10 25.97
CA ASP A 4 9.44 1.75 25.46
C ASP A 4 8.22 1.17 24.74
N GLY A 5 7.00 1.55 25.18
CA GLY A 5 5.75 1.21 24.49
C GLY A 5 5.62 1.88 23.12
N ILE A 6 5.97 3.17 23.02
CA ILE A 6 5.95 3.91 21.74
C ILE A 6 6.98 3.33 20.76
N GLU A 7 8.18 3.00 21.23
CA GLU A 7 9.21 2.37 20.38
C GLU A 7 8.80 0.99 19.87
N ALA A 8 8.08 0.21 20.69
CA ALA A 8 7.53 -1.08 20.28
C ALA A 8 6.48 -0.92 19.17
N THR A 9 5.55 0.03 19.32
CA THR A 9 4.53 0.33 18.29
C THR A 9 5.16 0.79 16.97
N ILE A 10 6.17 1.66 17.02
CA ILE A 10 6.88 2.13 15.82
C ILE A 10 7.59 0.96 15.11
N ARG A 11 8.16 0.02 15.86
CA ARG A 11 8.81 -1.16 15.30
C ARG A 11 7.80 -2.08 14.60
N ASP A 12 6.66 -2.32 15.25
CA ASP A 12 5.59 -3.17 14.71
C ASP A 12 5.03 -2.60 13.40
N GLU A 13 4.72 -1.31 13.36
CA GLU A 13 4.29 -0.66 12.12
C GLU A 13 5.35 -0.73 11.01
N ARG A 14 6.64 -0.53 11.34
CA ARG A 14 7.72 -0.66 10.34
C ARG A 14 7.85 -2.08 9.79
N GLU A 15 7.54 -3.10 10.58
CA GLU A 15 7.51 -4.48 10.12
C GLU A 15 6.28 -4.78 9.27
N SER A 16 5.09 -4.26 9.63
CA SER A 16 3.88 -4.36 8.81
C SER A 16 4.11 -3.77 7.41
N VAL A 17 4.59 -2.51 7.37
CA VAL A 17 4.92 -1.81 6.11
C VAL A 17 5.95 -2.57 5.28
N ARG A 18 6.93 -3.24 5.91
CA ARG A 18 7.92 -4.04 5.18
C ARG A 18 7.32 -5.32 4.59
N ARG A 19 6.41 -5.99 5.31
CA ARG A 19 5.70 -7.19 4.82
C ARG A 19 4.79 -6.83 3.65
N GLU A 20 4.06 -5.72 3.78
CA GLU A 20 3.21 -5.13 2.73
C GLU A 20 4.01 -4.75 1.48
N ALA A 21 5.15 -4.05 1.64
CA ALA A 21 6.00 -3.68 0.50
C ALA A 21 6.55 -4.89 -0.25
N THR A 22 6.87 -5.98 0.46
CA THR A 22 7.32 -7.23 -0.16
C THR A 22 6.19 -7.91 -0.93
N ARG A 23 4.96 -7.80 -0.44
CA ARG A 23 3.75 -8.35 -1.09
C ARG A 23 3.35 -7.54 -2.32
N ALA A 24 3.34 -6.20 -2.22
CA ALA A 24 3.07 -5.31 -3.35
C ALA A 24 4.10 -5.51 -4.48
N ARG A 25 5.38 -5.73 -4.14
CA ARG A 25 6.41 -6.15 -5.10
C ARG A 25 6.04 -7.46 -5.84
N GLY A 26 5.37 -8.39 -5.17
CA GLY A 26 4.86 -9.62 -5.77
C GLY A 26 3.73 -9.38 -6.77
N ALA A 27 2.72 -8.59 -6.40
CA ALA A 27 1.58 -8.26 -7.28
C ALA A 27 2.02 -7.46 -8.51
N VAL A 28 2.86 -6.44 -8.32
CA VAL A 28 3.46 -5.65 -9.42
C VAL A 28 4.32 -6.56 -10.32
N GLY A 29 5.05 -7.51 -9.72
CA GLY A 29 5.80 -8.51 -10.47
C GLY A 29 4.93 -9.41 -11.34
N LEU A 30 3.75 -9.82 -10.83
CA LEU A 30 2.79 -10.63 -11.58
C LEU A 30 2.18 -9.86 -12.76
N VAL A 31 1.74 -8.62 -12.55
CA VAL A 31 1.19 -7.76 -13.61
C VAL A 31 2.21 -7.56 -14.73
N ARG A 32 3.44 -7.18 -14.37
CA ARG A 32 4.52 -6.99 -15.35
C ARG A 32 4.85 -8.28 -16.12
N TRP A 33 4.72 -9.43 -15.46
CA TRP A 33 4.91 -10.72 -16.11
C TRP A 33 3.78 -11.03 -17.09
N PHE A 34 2.51 -10.74 -16.76
CA PHE A 34 1.40 -10.87 -17.70
C PHE A 34 1.61 -10.01 -18.95
N GLU A 35 1.92 -8.73 -18.79
CA GLU A 35 2.19 -7.81 -19.91
C GLU A 35 3.31 -8.35 -20.81
N LYS A 36 4.38 -8.87 -20.21
CA LYS A 36 5.50 -9.49 -20.95
C LYS A 36 5.03 -10.70 -21.76
N MET A 37 4.20 -11.57 -21.18
CA MET A 37 3.71 -12.76 -21.87
C MET A 37 2.73 -12.40 -22.98
N GLU A 38 1.85 -11.43 -22.76
CA GLU A 38 0.91 -10.93 -23.78
C GLU A 38 1.65 -10.34 -24.97
N ASN A 39 2.66 -9.49 -24.75
CA ASN A 39 3.52 -8.99 -25.81
C ASN A 39 4.26 -10.12 -26.54
N THR A 40 4.73 -11.14 -25.80
CA THR A 40 5.38 -12.31 -26.42
C THR A 40 4.40 -13.10 -27.30
N PHE A 41 3.15 -13.25 -26.88
CA PHE A 41 2.12 -13.90 -27.67
C PHE A 41 1.78 -13.13 -28.94
N GLU A 42 1.70 -11.81 -28.84
CA GLU A 42 1.45 -10.93 -29.99
C GLU A 42 2.59 -11.04 -31.01
N ILE A 43 3.84 -10.87 -30.57
CA ILE A 43 5.02 -10.94 -31.46
C ILE A 43 5.18 -12.32 -32.11
N SER A 44 4.82 -13.39 -31.40
CA SER A 44 4.97 -14.77 -31.90
C SER A 44 3.75 -15.32 -32.62
N GLU A 45 2.67 -14.54 -32.73
CA GLU A 45 1.36 -14.99 -33.23
C GLU A 45 0.90 -16.29 -32.52
N CYS A 46 1.07 -16.34 -31.20
CA CYS A 46 0.82 -17.56 -30.42
C CYS A 46 -0.67 -17.92 -30.41
N ALA A 47 -0.99 -19.07 -31.02
CA ALA A 47 -2.34 -19.61 -31.00
C ALA A 47 -2.83 -19.85 -29.56
N GLU A 48 -4.10 -19.56 -29.30
CA GLU A 48 -4.71 -19.63 -27.95
C GLU A 48 -4.43 -20.96 -27.23
N GLY A 49 -4.61 -22.09 -27.91
CA GLY A 49 -4.36 -23.43 -27.35
C GLY A 49 -2.88 -23.77 -27.07
N LYS A 50 -1.95 -22.85 -27.35
CA LYS A 50 -0.52 -23.00 -27.06
C LYS A 50 -0.03 -22.03 -25.98
N LYS A 51 -0.77 -20.95 -25.70
CA LYS A 51 -0.39 -19.89 -24.75
C LYS A 51 -0.08 -20.43 -23.37
N VAL A 52 -0.97 -21.25 -22.79
CA VAL A 52 -0.78 -21.83 -21.45
C VAL A 52 0.43 -22.76 -21.39
N LYS A 53 0.64 -23.60 -22.40
CA LYS A 53 1.82 -24.47 -22.47
C LYS A 53 3.12 -23.65 -22.56
N PHE A 54 3.09 -22.53 -23.29
CA PHE A 54 4.23 -21.64 -23.42
C PHE A 54 4.59 -20.96 -22.09
N VAL A 55 3.63 -20.29 -21.44
CA VAL A 55 3.89 -19.52 -20.21
C VAL A 55 4.29 -20.42 -19.05
N THR A 56 3.68 -21.60 -18.94
CA THR A 56 3.96 -22.54 -17.86
C THR A 56 5.37 -23.11 -17.94
N ALA A 57 5.94 -23.19 -19.15
CA ALA A 57 7.35 -23.53 -19.35
C ALA A 57 8.32 -22.43 -18.87
N THR A 58 7.84 -21.19 -18.68
CA THR A 58 8.65 -20.05 -18.18
C THR A 58 8.54 -19.86 -16.67
N LEU A 59 7.70 -20.64 -15.98
CA LEU A 59 7.50 -20.53 -14.53
C LEU A 59 8.69 -21.12 -13.78
N HIS A 60 9.01 -20.50 -12.64
CA HIS A 60 10.09 -20.92 -11.75
C HIS A 60 9.66 -20.84 -10.28
N GLY A 61 10.38 -21.54 -9.40
CA GLY A 61 10.20 -21.45 -7.95
C GLY A 61 8.77 -21.74 -7.47
N ARG A 62 8.20 -20.83 -6.67
CA ARG A 62 6.84 -20.96 -6.11
C ARG A 62 5.77 -21.09 -7.20
N ALA A 63 5.88 -20.31 -8.28
CA ALA A 63 4.90 -20.33 -9.36
C ALA A 63 4.88 -21.67 -10.11
N LEU A 64 6.06 -22.26 -10.34
CA LEU A 64 6.15 -23.60 -10.94
C LEU A 64 5.57 -24.68 -10.01
N THR A 65 5.87 -24.59 -8.72
CA THR A 65 5.35 -25.53 -7.70
C THR A 65 3.82 -25.47 -7.63
N TRP A 66 3.26 -24.27 -7.66
CA TRP A 66 1.82 -24.05 -7.72
C TRP A 66 1.21 -24.62 -9.00
N TRP A 67 1.78 -24.33 -10.17
CA TRP A 67 1.26 -24.86 -11.44
C TRP A 67 1.30 -26.39 -11.51
N ASN A 68 2.36 -27.02 -10.99
CA ASN A 68 2.43 -28.47 -10.89
C ASN A 68 1.32 -29.05 -10.02
N SER A 69 0.91 -28.33 -8.96
CA SER A 69 -0.23 -28.72 -8.13
C SER A 69 -1.55 -28.59 -8.89
N GLN A 70 -1.72 -27.55 -9.72
CA GLN A 70 -2.89 -27.43 -10.61
C GLN A 70 -2.96 -28.57 -11.63
N VAL A 71 -1.82 -28.93 -12.23
CA VAL A 71 -1.72 -30.08 -13.15
C VAL A 71 -2.03 -31.39 -12.46
N ALA A 72 -1.58 -31.58 -11.21
CA ALA A 72 -1.88 -32.78 -10.42
C ALA A 72 -3.37 -32.89 -10.08
N THR A 73 -4.01 -31.77 -9.74
CA THR A 73 -5.44 -31.73 -9.35
C THR A 73 -6.38 -31.84 -10.55
N LEU A 74 -6.10 -31.13 -11.64
CA LEU A 74 -7.00 -31.03 -12.80
C LEU A 74 -6.67 -32.04 -13.91
N GLY A 75 -5.44 -32.56 -13.92
CA GLY A 75 -4.88 -33.31 -15.04
C GLY A 75 -4.21 -32.41 -16.08
N ARG A 76 -3.14 -32.90 -16.71
CA ARG A 76 -2.29 -32.15 -17.65
C ARG A 76 -3.05 -31.55 -18.83
N GLU A 77 -3.93 -32.33 -19.46
CA GLU A 77 -4.67 -31.86 -20.65
C GLU A 77 -5.68 -30.80 -20.28
N VAL A 78 -6.42 -30.98 -19.17
CA VAL A 78 -7.38 -29.99 -18.68
C VAL A 78 -6.67 -28.70 -18.27
N ALA A 79 -5.62 -28.79 -17.46
CA ALA A 79 -4.86 -27.63 -17.01
C ALA A 79 -4.26 -26.83 -18.16
N ASN A 80 -3.66 -27.50 -19.15
CA ASN A 80 -3.06 -26.83 -20.32
C ASN A 80 -4.08 -26.39 -21.37
N GLY A 81 -5.29 -26.94 -21.36
CA GLY A 81 -6.38 -26.60 -22.26
C GLY A 81 -7.19 -25.38 -21.81
N ARG A 82 -6.93 -24.86 -20.61
CA ARG A 82 -7.59 -23.66 -20.11
C ARG A 82 -7.26 -22.44 -21.00
N PRO A 83 -8.22 -21.53 -21.21
CA PRO A 83 -7.93 -20.24 -21.83
C PRO A 83 -6.89 -19.46 -21.03
N TRP A 84 -6.09 -18.63 -21.70
CA TRP A 84 -5.08 -17.83 -21.02
C TRP A 84 -5.68 -16.89 -19.96
N ASP A 85 -6.84 -16.29 -20.25
CA ASP A 85 -7.52 -15.40 -19.31
C ASP A 85 -7.93 -16.11 -18.00
N GLU A 86 -8.32 -17.39 -18.07
CA GLU A 86 -8.63 -18.17 -16.88
C GLU A 86 -7.37 -18.40 -16.04
N VAL A 87 -6.23 -18.69 -16.68
CA VAL A 87 -4.96 -18.87 -15.97
C VAL A 87 -4.50 -17.55 -15.32
N LYS A 88 -4.70 -16.40 -15.97
CA LYS A 88 -4.45 -15.08 -15.36
C LYS A 88 -5.26 -14.88 -14.09
N GLN A 89 -6.55 -15.26 -14.10
CA GLN A 89 -7.39 -15.16 -12.90
C GLN A 89 -6.89 -16.09 -11.79
N MET A 90 -6.62 -17.35 -12.10
CA MET A 90 -6.09 -18.32 -11.12
C MET A 90 -4.78 -17.86 -10.49
N MET A 91 -3.87 -17.28 -11.28
CA MET A 91 -2.62 -16.73 -10.76
C MET A 91 -2.86 -15.46 -9.92
N THR A 92 -3.82 -14.64 -10.30
CA THR A 92 -4.20 -13.46 -9.49
C THR A 92 -4.75 -13.89 -8.14
N ASP A 93 -5.63 -14.89 -8.10
CA ASP A 93 -6.21 -15.38 -6.84
C ASP A 93 -5.13 -15.99 -5.91
N GLU A 94 -4.17 -16.72 -6.47
CA GLU A 94 -3.09 -17.34 -5.69
C GLU A 94 -2.05 -16.33 -5.19
N PHE A 95 -1.64 -15.37 -6.03
CA PHE A 95 -0.49 -14.50 -5.77
C PHE A 95 -0.87 -13.07 -5.37
N CYS A 96 -2.14 -12.68 -5.54
CA CYS A 96 -2.70 -11.38 -5.18
C CYS A 96 -4.02 -11.55 -4.39
N PRO A 97 -3.99 -12.05 -3.15
CA PRO A 97 -5.21 -12.28 -2.36
C PRO A 97 -6.02 -10.99 -2.20
N THR A 98 -7.32 -11.04 -2.51
CA THR A 98 -8.21 -9.87 -2.52
C THR A 98 -8.31 -9.23 -1.14
N GLU A 99 -8.30 -10.01 -0.06
CA GLU A 99 -8.37 -9.52 1.32
C GLU A 99 -7.14 -8.67 1.67
N GLU A 100 -5.97 -9.06 1.17
CA GLU A 100 -4.72 -8.34 1.36
C GLU A 100 -4.69 -7.04 0.55
N VAL A 101 -5.20 -7.08 -0.69
CA VAL A 101 -5.37 -5.85 -1.50
C VAL A 101 -6.32 -4.89 -0.80
N GLN A 102 -7.46 -5.40 -0.31
CA GLN A 102 -8.44 -4.58 0.37
C GLN A 102 -7.89 -3.96 1.66
N ARG A 103 -7.11 -4.73 2.44
CA ARG A 103 -6.43 -4.23 3.64
C ARG A 103 -5.45 -3.11 3.30
N LEU A 104 -4.63 -3.28 2.25
CA LEU A 104 -3.69 -2.26 1.80
C LEU A 104 -4.41 -0.98 1.35
N GLU A 105 -5.53 -1.11 0.64
CA GLU A 105 -6.34 0.03 0.27
C GLU A 105 -6.93 0.76 1.49
N ASP A 106 -7.40 0.02 2.49
CA ASP A 106 -7.89 0.59 3.74
C ASP A 106 -6.78 1.31 4.51
N GLU A 107 -5.61 0.69 4.67
CA GLU A 107 -4.44 1.31 5.31
C GLU A 107 -4.04 2.60 4.59
N LEU A 108 -4.02 2.59 3.25
CA LEU A 108 -3.73 3.78 2.45
C LEU A 108 -4.77 4.89 2.67
N ARG A 109 -6.06 4.54 2.76
CA ARG A 109 -7.13 5.50 3.06
C ARG A 109 -6.94 6.13 4.43
N HIS A 110 -6.64 5.32 5.45
CA HIS A 110 -6.39 5.81 6.82
C HIS A 110 -5.15 6.70 6.89
N LEU A 111 -4.08 6.33 6.19
CA LEU A 111 -2.85 7.13 6.14
C LEU A 111 -3.09 8.49 5.48
N LYS A 112 -3.78 8.53 4.34
CA LYS A 112 -4.16 9.78 3.67
C LYS A 112 -4.99 10.69 4.58
N LEU A 113 -5.95 10.11 5.30
CA LEU A 113 -6.76 10.86 6.26
C LEU A 113 -5.90 11.46 7.38
N ARG A 114 -4.90 10.72 7.87
CA ARG A 114 -3.95 11.19 8.88
C ARG A 114 -3.09 12.35 8.36
N ASP A 115 -2.55 12.24 7.16
CA ASP A 115 -1.74 13.28 6.53
C ASP A 115 -2.54 14.59 6.34
N MET A 116 -3.80 14.47 5.91
CA MET A 116 -4.72 15.62 5.83
C MET A 116 -4.94 16.28 7.18
N ASN A 117 -5.13 15.50 8.25
CA ASN A 117 -5.31 16.03 9.61
C ASN A 117 -4.05 16.72 10.12
N ILE A 118 -2.86 16.16 9.87
CA ILE A 118 -1.57 16.78 10.23
C ILE A 118 -1.40 18.11 9.49
N THR A 119 -1.75 18.13 8.20
CA THR A 119 -1.68 19.34 7.36
C THR A 119 -2.59 20.43 7.93
N ALA A 120 -3.86 20.11 8.19
CA ALA A 120 -4.84 21.04 8.75
C ALA A 120 -4.43 21.56 10.15
N TYR A 121 -3.86 20.70 11.00
CA TYR A 121 -3.33 21.11 12.30
C TYR A 121 -2.16 22.09 12.14
N THR A 122 -1.23 21.79 11.24
CA THR A 122 -0.03 22.62 10.99
C THR A 122 -0.41 23.99 10.46
N GLU A 123 -1.38 24.07 9.54
CA GLU A 123 -1.91 25.33 9.02
C GLU A 123 -2.56 26.18 10.12
N ARG A 124 -3.39 25.58 10.97
CA ARG A 124 -4.01 26.28 12.11
C ARG A 124 -2.96 26.83 13.07
N GLN A 125 -1.93 26.04 13.37
CA GLN A 125 -0.84 26.47 14.25
C GLN A 125 -0.03 27.62 13.64
N GLN A 126 0.20 27.63 12.33
CA GLN A 126 0.87 28.74 11.65
C GLN A 126 0.01 30.01 11.66
N GLN A 127 -1.30 29.90 11.44
CA GLN A 127 -2.22 31.04 11.50
C GLN A 127 -2.25 31.69 12.90
N GLN A 128 -2.24 30.88 13.96
CA GLN A 128 -2.21 31.39 15.34
C GLN A 128 -0.92 32.16 15.65
N GLN A 129 0.22 31.74 15.10
CA GLN A 129 1.50 32.44 15.28
C GLN A 129 1.58 33.77 14.53
N GLN A 130 0.73 33.97 13.53
CA GLN A 130 0.64 35.21 12.74
C GLN A 130 -0.40 36.20 13.31
N GLN A 131 -1.12 35.85 14.38
CA GLN A 131 -2.06 36.78 15.01
C GLN A 131 -1.33 37.88 15.81
N PRO A 132 -1.75 39.15 15.73
CA PRO A 132 -1.18 40.23 16.55
C PRO A 132 -1.41 39.95 18.04
N GLN A 133 -0.36 40.09 18.85
CA GLN A 133 -0.48 39.99 20.31
C GLN A 133 -1.34 41.15 20.85
N PRO A 134 -2.28 40.91 21.78
CA PRO A 134 -3.05 41.99 22.38
C PRO A 134 -2.12 42.96 23.13
N PRO A 135 -2.38 44.28 23.09
CA PRO A 135 -1.52 45.26 23.74
C PRO A 135 -1.44 44.98 25.25
N LYS A 136 -0.22 44.89 25.78
CA LYS A 136 0.03 44.69 27.21
C LYS A 136 -0.64 45.81 28.00
N GLN A 137 -1.57 45.47 28.89
CA GLN A 137 -2.18 46.45 29.80
C GLN A 137 -1.09 46.98 30.74
N GLN A 138 -0.84 48.28 30.69
CA GLN A 138 0.12 48.93 31.56
C GLN A 138 -0.47 49.02 32.97
N PRO A 139 0.30 48.71 34.03
CA PRO A 139 -0.23 48.79 35.40
C PRO A 139 -0.75 50.20 35.69
N PRO A 140 -1.88 50.33 36.41
CA PRO A 140 -2.43 51.64 36.73
C PRO A 140 -1.42 52.45 37.55
N GLN A 141 -1.13 53.68 37.10
CA GLN A 141 -0.22 54.55 37.81
C GLN A 141 -0.84 55.01 39.15
N PRO A 142 -0.04 55.07 40.24
CA PRO A 142 -0.54 55.53 41.54
C PRO A 142 -1.04 56.97 41.43
N LYS A 143 -2.30 57.19 41.83
CA LYS A 143 -2.86 58.55 41.95
C LYS A 143 -2.07 59.30 43.01
N GLN A 144 -1.36 60.35 42.62
CA GLN A 144 -0.78 61.29 43.58
C GLN A 144 -1.93 62.01 44.28
N GLN A 145 -2.09 61.78 45.58
CA GLN A 145 -2.97 62.58 46.43
C GLN A 145 -2.26 63.90 46.73
N LEU A 146 -2.73 64.98 46.12
CA LEU A 146 -2.30 66.34 46.47
C LEU A 146 -2.77 66.61 47.90
N LYS A 147 -1.84 66.70 48.85
CA LYS A 147 -2.14 67.23 50.19
C LYS A 147 -2.39 68.72 50.06
N ALA A 148 -3.56 69.17 50.50
CA ALA A 148 -3.85 70.57 50.70
C ALA A 148 -3.29 71.01 52.05
N GLU A 149 -2.43 72.03 52.04
CA GLU A 149 -2.17 72.94 53.18
C GLU A 149 -2.55 74.36 52.75
#